data_AF-A0ABC9BUW7-F1
#
_entry.id   AF-A0ABC9BUW7-F1
#
_cell.length_a   1.000
_cell.length_b   1.000
_cell.length_c   1.000
_cell.angle_alpha   90.00
_cell.angle_beta   90.00
_cell.angle_gamma   90.00
#
_symmetry.space_group_name_H-M   'P 1'
#
loop_
_entity.id
_entity.type
_entity.pdbx_description
1 polymer ?
#
loop_
_entity_poly.entity_id
_entity_poly.type
_entity_poly.pdbx_seq_one_letter_code
_entity_poly.pdbx_strand_id
1 'polypeptide(L)'
;MAQTERLTRKTMSRCNPETERCTHILEIAGYSLHKNVNPSCYIESAAFAVGGHEWCIRFYPNGDGWEDTEGFEDSVSIYLVLMGEATEVRALFDFRMVGAATGVSTSVHAEDRVFSSDCLTWGAGNLMQKMDDLGELLDSEVGADVMFTVKSEVFHAHKIVLAMRSPVFMAELYGPMSDKEMKTITIEDMQPSVFKALLHFIYKDSLPLMDDLDTFEDEEMVKHLLVAADRYGIDRMKVMCESILGKRLCIGSVASTLALADQHHCIQLKDACIEFINSSNRSGDVFASQGYAHLKRACPAVIVEIWEKSAKTPRFILDT
;
A
#
# COMPACT_ATOMS: atom_id res chain seq x y z
N MET A 1 -9.86 48.83 -74.90
CA MET A 1 -9.61 47.61 -74.12
C MET A 1 -10.36 47.78 -72.80
N ALA A 2 -11.45 47.05 -72.58
CA ALA A 2 -12.21 47.06 -71.34
C ALA A 2 -11.82 45.80 -70.53
N GLN A 3 -11.32 45.98 -69.32
CA GLN A 3 -11.02 44.89 -68.40
C GLN A 3 -12.30 44.49 -67.67
N THR A 4 -12.76 43.26 -67.93
CA THR A 4 -13.85 42.62 -67.19
C THR A 4 -13.30 42.09 -65.87
N GLU A 5 -13.48 42.83 -64.78
CA GLU A 5 -13.18 42.32 -63.44
C GLU A 5 -14.20 41.24 -63.05
N ARG A 6 -13.71 40.02 -62.88
CA ARG A 6 -14.51 38.86 -62.45
C ARG A 6 -14.70 38.96 -60.93
N LEU A 7 -15.89 39.39 -60.51
CA LEU A 7 -16.30 39.42 -59.10
C LEU A 7 -16.28 38.00 -58.50
N THR A 8 -15.22 37.68 -57.75
CA THR A 8 -15.14 36.46 -56.94
C THR A 8 -15.90 36.64 -55.64
N ARG A 9 -16.95 35.84 -55.45
CA ARG A 9 -17.69 35.77 -54.18
C ARG A 9 -16.89 34.92 -53.18
N LYS A 10 -16.39 35.56 -52.13
CA LYS A 10 -15.83 34.85 -50.96
C LYS A 10 -16.96 34.43 -50.04
N THR A 11 -16.99 33.17 -49.67
CA THR A 11 -17.80 32.63 -48.58
C THR A 11 -16.89 32.21 -47.43
N MET A 12 -17.37 32.41 -46.20
CA MET A 12 -16.68 32.05 -44.97
C MET A 12 -17.69 31.28 -44.12
N SER A 13 -17.38 30.05 -43.75
CA SER A 13 -18.05 29.35 -42.66
C SER A 13 -17.16 29.38 -41.43
N ARG A 14 -17.78 29.26 -40.25
CA ARG A 14 -17.10 29.19 -38.97
C ARG A 14 -17.62 27.97 -38.25
N CYS A 15 -16.74 27.03 -37.94
CA CYS A 15 -17.06 25.89 -37.08
C CYS A 15 -16.62 26.27 -35.67
N ASN A 16 -17.57 26.39 -34.75
CA ASN A 16 -17.31 26.52 -33.33
C ASN A 16 -17.71 25.18 -32.71
N PRO A 17 -16.78 24.31 -32.28
CA PRO A 17 -17.14 23.10 -31.58
C PRO A 17 -17.84 23.49 -30.27
N GLU A 18 -19.10 23.07 -30.11
CA GLU A 18 -19.80 23.21 -28.83
C GLU A 18 -19.21 22.19 -27.86
N THR A 19 -18.62 22.66 -26.76
CA THR A 19 -18.09 21.80 -25.70
C THR A 19 -19.08 21.82 -24.54
N GLU A 20 -19.81 20.72 -24.36
CA GLU A 20 -20.57 20.51 -23.13
C GLU A 20 -19.65 20.03 -22.00
N ARG A 21 -19.92 20.47 -20.77
CA ARG A 21 -19.15 20.08 -19.58
C ARG A 21 -20.10 19.62 -18.49
N CYS A 22 -19.71 18.56 -17.79
CA CYS A 22 -20.43 18.01 -16.66
C CYS A 22 -19.42 17.59 -15.57
N THR A 23 -19.84 17.64 -14.31
CA THR A 23 -19.11 17.07 -13.18
C THR A 23 -19.95 15.96 -12.57
N HIS A 24 -19.43 14.73 -12.60
CA HIS A 24 -20.04 13.57 -11.96
C HIS A 24 -19.24 13.19 -10.71
N ILE A 25 -19.92 12.87 -9.61
CA ILE A 25 -19.29 12.50 -8.34
C ILE A 25 -19.66 11.05 -8.04
N LEU A 26 -18.65 10.19 -7.96
CA LEU A 26 -18.77 8.82 -7.48
C LEU A 26 -18.30 8.75 -6.02
N GLU A 27 -19.23 8.51 -5.10
CA GLU A 27 -18.93 8.27 -3.68
C GLU A 27 -18.88 6.76 -3.41
N ILE A 28 -17.73 6.26 -2.96
CA ILE A 28 -17.55 4.86 -2.59
C ILE A 28 -17.57 4.74 -1.06
N ALA A 29 -18.77 4.49 -0.52
CA ALA A 29 -18.94 4.29 0.91
C ALA A 29 -18.22 3.01 1.37
N GLY A 30 -17.47 3.08 2.47
CA GLY A 30 -16.81 1.90 3.03
C GLY A 30 -15.71 1.30 2.16
N TYR A 31 -14.99 2.13 1.38
CA TYR A 31 -13.90 1.72 0.47
C TYR A 31 -12.98 0.59 1.01
N SER A 32 -12.57 0.64 2.28
CA SER A 32 -11.72 -0.39 2.89
C SER A 32 -12.33 -1.80 2.93
N LEU A 33 -13.66 -1.92 2.89
CA LEU A 33 -14.39 -3.20 2.82
C LEU A 33 -14.39 -3.79 1.40
N HIS A 34 -14.22 -2.96 0.38
CA HIS A 34 -14.20 -3.36 -1.03
C HIS A 34 -12.82 -3.86 -1.51
N LYS A 35 -11.76 -3.67 -0.71
CA LYS A 35 -10.42 -4.19 -1.01
C LYS A 35 -10.30 -5.71 -0.95
N ASN A 36 -11.24 -6.41 -0.31
CA ASN A 36 -11.26 -7.88 -0.20
C ASN A 36 -12.11 -8.56 -1.29
N VAL A 37 -12.49 -7.82 -2.33
CA VAL A 37 -13.27 -8.35 -3.46
C VAL A 37 -12.32 -8.91 -4.51
N ASN A 38 -12.75 -9.96 -5.22
CA ASN A 38 -12.01 -10.64 -6.29
C ASN A 38 -11.26 -9.64 -7.22
N PRO A 39 -9.97 -9.87 -7.56
CA PRO A 39 -9.13 -8.99 -8.40
C PRO A 39 -9.68 -8.51 -9.75
N SER A 40 -10.84 -9.01 -10.20
CA SER A 40 -11.49 -8.59 -11.46
C SER A 40 -12.83 -7.84 -11.26
N CYS A 41 -13.24 -7.57 -10.02
CA CYS A 41 -14.49 -6.86 -9.75
C CYS A 41 -14.30 -5.34 -9.71
N TYR A 42 -15.03 -4.62 -10.57
CA TYR A 42 -15.11 -3.16 -10.54
C TYR A 42 -16.38 -2.64 -9.85
N ILE A 43 -16.31 -1.39 -9.41
CA ILE A 43 -17.44 -0.58 -8.97
C ILE A 43 -17.81 0.33 -10.14
N GLU A 44 -19.05 0.24 -10.59
CA GLU A 44 -19.59 1.10 -11.65
C GLU A 44 -20.40 2.25 -11.05
N SER A 45 -20.21 3.47 -11.56
CA SER A 45 -21.04 4.61 -11.20
C SER A 45 -22.44 4.52 -11.81
N ALA A 46 -23.36 5.33 -11.32
CA ALA A 46 -24.57 5.62 -12.09
C ALA A 46 -24.20 6.23 -13.45
N ALA A 47 -24.99 5.94 -14.48
CA ALA A 47 -24.83 6.55 -15.79
C ALA A 47 -25.14 8.06 -15.72
N PHE A 48 -24.42 8.85 -16.50
CA PHE A 48 -24.63 10.29 -16.63
C PHE A 48 -24.52 10.74 -18.09
N ALA A 49 -25.35 11.72 -18.47
CA ALA A 49 -25.41 12.23 -19.83
C ALA A 49 -24.64 13.54 -19.98
N VAL A 50 -23.80 13.63 -21.02
CA VAL A 50 -23.11 14.86 -21.43
C VAL A 50 -22.72 14.77 -22.91
N GLY A 51 -22.88 15.86 -23.66
CA GLY A 51 -22.54 15.91 -25.09
C GLY A 51 -23.43 15.03 -25.96
N GLY A 52 -24.66 14.72 -25.51
CA GLY A 52 -25.58 13.81 -26.21
C GLY A 52 -25.26 12.32 -26.05
N HIS A 53 -24.31 11.96 -25.20
CA HIS A 53 -23.89 10.57 -24.95
C HIS A 53 -24.05 10.20 -23.47
N GLU A 54 -24.29 8.91 -23.20
CA GLU A 54 -24.28 8.34 -21.85
C GLU A 54 -22.90 7.80 -21.50
N TRP A 55 -22.49 8.05 -20.26
CA TRP A 55 -21.17 7.68 -19.75
C TRP A 55 -21.31 7.04 -18.38
N CYS A 56 -20.37 6.19 -18.00
CA CYS A 56 -20.18 5.75 -16.62
C CYS A 56 -18.70 5.75 -16.23
N ILE A 57 -18.43 5.70 -14.94
CA ILE A 57 -17.09 5.52 -14.39
C ILE A 57 -16.97 4.07 -13.90
N ARG A 58 -15.91 3.39 -14.30
CA ARG A 58 -15.51 2.09 -13.72
C ARG A 58 -14.28 2.26 -12.87
N PHE A 59 -14.39 1.83 -11.62
CA PHE A 59 -13.34 1.92 -10.63
C PHE A 59 -12.94 0.51 -10.19
N TYR A 60 -11.66 0.19 -10.30
CA TYR A 60 -11.08 -1.12 -9.99
C TYR A 60 -10.19 -0.97 -8.76
N PRO A 61 -10.62 -1.42 -7.57
CA PRO A 61 -9.85 -1.24 -6.33
C PRO A 61 -8.55 -2.06 -6.28
N ASN A 62 -8.49 -3.16 -7.04
CA ASN A 62 -7.46 -4.21 -6.97
C ASN A 62 -6.90 -4.56 -8.37
N GLY A 63 -6.81 -3.57 -9.25
CA GLY A 63 -6.36 -3.74 -10.64
C GLY A 63 -7.49 -4.08 -11.59
N ASP A 64 -7.27 -3.80 -12.88
CA ASP A 64 -8.22 -4.11 -13.95
C ASP A 64 -8.05 -5.54 -14.53
N GLY A 65 -6.92 -6.19 -14.25
CA GLY A 65 -6.63 -7.56 -14.62
C GLY A 65 -6.54 -7.79 -16.14
N TRP A 66 -6.29 -6.73 -16.93
CA TRP A 66 -6.15 -6.86 -18.38
C TRP A 66 -4.80 -7.51 -18.72
N GLU A 67 -4.80 -8.51 -19.62
CA GLU A 67 -3.62 -9.34 -19.96
C GLU A 67 -2.39 -8.52 -20.41
N ASP A 68 -2.60 -7.31 -20.92
CA ASP A 68 -1.54 -6.40 -21.40
C ASP A 68 -0.87 -5.61 -20.25
N THR A 69 -1.30 -5.82 -19.00
CA THR A 69 -0.98 -4.98 -17.83
C THR A 69 -0.17 -5.81 -16.82
N GLU A 70 0.92 -6.43 -17.27
CA GLU A 70 1.85 -7.19 -16.41
C GLU A 70 2.43 -6.28 -15.31
N GLY A 71 2.31 -6.72 -14.04
CA GLY A 71 2.91 -6.03 -12.88
C GLY A 71 2.00 -5.07 -12.12
N PHE A 72 0.71 -4.97 -12.47
CA PHE A 72 -0.25 -4.04 -11.85
C PHE A 72 -1.40 -4.74 -11.09
N GLU A 73 -1.19 -5.98 -10.64
CA GLU A 73 -2.20 -6.82 -9.99
C GLU A 73 -2.75 -6.27 -8.65
N ASP A 74 -2.19 -5.17 -8.13
CA ASP A 74 -2.62 -4.48 -6.91
C ASP A 74 -2.82 -2.96 -7.10
N SER A 75 -2.86 -2.44 -8.33
CA SER A 75 -3.03 -1.00 -8.58
C SER A 75 -4.50 -0.58 -8.55
N VAL A 76 -4.79 0.63 -8.07
CA VAL A 76 -6.13 1.19 -8.27
C VAL A 76 -6.24 1.71 -9.70
N SER A 77 -7.27 1.29 -10.42
CA SER A 77 -7.54 1.74 -11.79
C SER A 77 -8.88 2.48 -11.86
N ILE A 78 -8.97 3.48 -12.74
CA ILE A 78 -10.20 4.22 -13.00
C ILE A 78 -10.36 4.52 -14.48
N TYR A 79 -11.56 4.35 -14.99
CA TYR A 79 -11.85 4.52 -16.41
C TYR A 79 -13.16 5.25 -16.63
N LEU A 80 -13.20 6.10 -17.65
CA LEU A 80 -14.40 6.68 -18.21
C LEU A 80 -14.83 5.78 -19.35
N VAL A 81 -16.10 5.39 -19.36
CA VAL A 81 -16.68 4.47 -20.33
C VAL A 81 -17.79 5.18 -21.09
N LEU A 82 -17.71 5.15 -22.42
CA LEU A 82 -18.80 5.55 -23.30
C LEU A 82 -19.80 4.38 -23.42
N MET A 83 -21.06 4.64 -23.09
CA MET A 83 -22.12 3.63 -23.09
C MET A 83 -22.82 3.59 -24.46
N GLY A 84 -23.09 2.38 -24.98
CA GLY A 84 -23.85 2.15 -26.22
C GLY A 84 -23.01 2.02 -27.49
N GLU A 85 -23.65 2.10 -28.66
CA GLU A 85 -22.98 2.09 -29.96
C GLU A 85 -22.42 3.49 -30.27
N ALA A 86 -21.11 3.58 -30.52
CA ALA A 86 -20.41 4.85 -30.65
C ALA A 86 -20.25 5.30 -32.11
N THR A 87 -20.65 6.53 -32.41
CA THR A 87 -19.94 7.38 -33.38
C THR A 87 -18.64 7.88 -32.75
N GLU A 88 -17.61 8.26 -33.52
CA GLU A 88 -16.39 8.82 -32.91
C GLU A 88 -16.73 10.05 -32.05
N VAL A 89 -16.48 9.96 -30.74
CA VAL A 89 -16.72 11.04 -29.76
C VAL A 89 -15.40 11.46 -29.15
N ARG A 90 -15.06 12.75 -29.22
CA ARG A 90 -13.89 13.28 -28.51
C ARG A 90 -14.30 13.83 -27.15
N ALA A 91 -13.64 13.39 -26.09
CA ALA A 91 -13.87 13.86 -24.74
C ALA A 91 -12.56 14.24 -24.05
N LEU A 92 -12.57 15.40 -23.39
CA LEU A 92 -11.57 15.82 -22.42
C LEU A 92 -12.15 15.53 -21.03
N PHE A 93 -11.48 14.68 -20.25
CA PHE A 93 -11.91 14.32 -18.91
C PHE A 93 -10.76 14.48 -17.91
N ASP A 94 -11.13 14.77 -16.66
CA ASP A 94 -10.21 15.02 -15.54
C ASP A 94 -10.78 14.33 -14.29
N PHE A 95 -10.18 13.20 -13.92
CA PHE A 95 -10.46 12.52 -12.67
C PHE A 95 -9.83 13.28 -11.51
N ARG A 96 -10.65 13.56 -10.50
CA ARG A 96 -10.20 14.25 -9.28
C ARG A 96 -10.60 13.49 -8.05
N MET A 97 -9.70 13.42 -7.07
CA MET A 97 -10.03 12.93 -5.73
C MET A 97 -10.45 14.08 -4.83
N VAL A 98 -11.46 13.85 -3.99
CA VAL A 98 -11.95 14.81 -3.00
C VAL A 98 -11.53 14.35 -1.61
N GLY A 99 -10.80 15.19 -0.88
CA GLY A 99 -10.36 14.89 0.48
C GLY A 99 -11.55 14.81 1.44
N ALA A 100 -11.77 13.66 2.09
CA ALA A 100 -12.93 13.42 2.95
C ALA A 100 -13.05 14.40 4.14
N ALA A 101 -11.91 14.90 4.66
CA ALA A 101 -11.89 15.85 5.78
C ALA A 101 -11.90 17.32 5.35
N THR A 102 -11.39 17.63 4.15
CA THR A 102 -11.14 19.01 3.70
C THR A 102 -12.09 19.47 2.60
N GLY A 103 -12.75 18.54 1.91
CA GLY A 103 -13.56 18.81 0.71
C GLY A 103 -12.75 19.32 -0.48
N VAL A 104 -11.43 19.41 -0.38
CA VAL A 104 -10.56 19.91 -1.45
C VAL A 104 -10.44 18.84 -2.53
N SER A 105 -10.65 19.25 -3.79
CA SER A 105 -10.52 18.39 -4.96
C SER A 105 -9.13 18.55 -5.60
N THR A 106 -8.46 17.43 -5.88
CA THR A 106 -7.14 17.37 -6.53
C THR A 106 -7.21 16.49 -7.76
N SER A 107 -6.74 17.00 -8.90
CA SER A 107 -6.63 16.22 -10.14
C SER A 107 -5.63 15.07 -9.98
N VAL A 108 -6.02 13.89 -10.43
CA VAL A 108 -5.20 12.67 -10.39
C VAL A 108 -4.88 12.12 -11.78
N HIS A 109 -5.73 12.39 -12.76
CA HIS A 109 -5.49 11.99 -14.14
C HIS A 109 -6.39 12.78 -15.08
N ALA A 110 -5.83 13.32 -16.17
CA ALA A 110 -6.60 14.04 -17.16
C ALA A 110 -6.11 13.70 -18.57
N GLU A 111 -7.05 13.44 -19.48
CA GLU A 111 -6.75 13.09 -20.87
C GLU A 111 -7.77 13.65 -21.85
N ASP A 112 -7.32 13.84 -23.09
CA ASP A 112 -8.14 14.17 -24.25
C ASP A 112 -8.10 12.99 -25.22
N ARG A 113 -9.22 12.27 -25.34
CA ARG A 113 -9.30 11.00 -26.07
C ARG A 113 -10.48 10.95 -27.02
N VAL A 114 -10.36 10.09 -28.02
CA VAL A 114 -11.45 9.74 -28.94
C VAL A 114 -11.96 8.36 -28.56
N PHE A 115 -13.25 8.30 -28.30
CA PHE A 115 -14.03 7.08 -28.04
C PHE A 115 -14.66 6.64 -29.35
N SER A 116 -14.51 5.37 -29.70
CA SER A 116 -15.03 4.80 -30.95
C SER A 116 -15.47 3.34 -30.72
N SER A 117 -16.00 2.71 -31.76
CA SER A 117 -16.32 1.27 -31.74
C SER A 117 -15.13 0.39 -31.35
N ASP A 118 -13.91 0.84 -31.61
CA ASP A 118 -12.69 0.09 -31.36
C ASP A 118 -12.18 0.27 -29.92
N CYS A 119 -12.50 1.40 -29.28
CA CYS A 119 -12.13 1.69 -27.91
C CYS A 119 -13.15 2.61 -27.23
N LEU A 120 -13.98 2.04 -26.37
CA LEU A 120 -15.02 2.73 -25.60
C LEU A 120 -14.58 3.17 -24.20
N THR A 121 -13.34 2.86 -23.81
CA THR A 121 -12.87 3.00 -22.43
C THR A 121 -11.50 3.66 -22.41
N TRP A 122 -11.38 4.77 -21.67
CA TRP A 122 -10.10 5.47 -21.47
C TRP A 122 -9.95 5.90 -20.02
N GLY A 123 -8.72 5.90 -19.51
CA GLY A 123 -8.44 6.24 -18.12
C GLY A 123 -7.05 5.76 -17.69
N ALA A 124 -6.90 5.53 -16.39
CA ALA A 124 -5.62 5.18 -15.77
C ALA A 124 -5.68 3.79 -15.15
N GLY A 125 -4.94 2.84 -15.72
CA GLY A 125 -4.70 1.50 -15.16
C GLY A 125 -3.88 1.50 -13.88
N ASN A 126 -3.16 2.59 -13.64
CA ASN A 126 -2.18 2.76 -12.56
C ASN A 126 -2.42 4.07 -11.79
N LEU A 127 -3.69 4.48 -11.61
CA LEU A 127 -4.06 5.73 -10.93
C LEU A 127 -3.38 5.87 -9.54
N MET A 128 -3.07 4.75 -8.90
CA MET A 128 -2.23 4.71 -7.70
C MET A 128 -0.91 3.95 -7.90
N GLN A 129 -0.11 4.35 -8.88
CA GLN A 129 1.36 4.20 -8.89
C GLN A 129 2.02 5.29 -8.01
N LYS A 130 1.39 5.62 -6.87
CA LYS A 130 1.71 6.78 -6.03
C LYS A 130 2.91 6.56 -5.11
N MET A 131 3.45 5.34 -5.07
CA MET A 131 4.53 4.92 -4.19
C MET A 131 5.91 5.09 -4.83
N ASP A 132 6.01 4.97 -6.15
CA ASP A 132 7.27 5.19 -6.88
C ASP A 132 7.65 6.68 -6.82
N ASP A 133 6.70 7.59 -7.07
CA ASP A 133 6.91 9.05 -6.95
C ASP A 133 7.31 9.48 -5.53
N LEU A 134 6.70 8.85 -4.50
CA LEU A 134 7.11 9.08 -3.11
C LEU A 134 8.50 8.49 -2.85
N GLY A 135 8.80 7.34 -3.43
CA GLY A 135 10.13 6.76 -3.42
C GLY A 135 11.19 7.71 -3.97
N GLU A 136 10.95 8.30 -5.14
CA GLU A 136 11.83 9.31 -5.74
C GLU A 136 11.95 10.56 -4.87
N LEU A 137 10.87 10.97 -4.19
CA LEU A 137 10.88 12.08 -3.24
C LEU A 137 11.83 11.78 -2.05
N LEU A 138 11.81 10.56 -1.53
CA LEU A 138 12.75 10.13 -0.48
C LEU A 138 14.20 10.12 -1.02
N ASP A 139 14.42 9.56 -2.21
CA ASP A 139 15.74 9.37 -2.80
C ASP A 139 16.39 10.71 -3.25
N SER A 140 15.58 11.70 -3.64
CA SER A 140 16.05 13.03 -4.08
C SER A 140 16.23 14.05 -2.96
N GLU A 141 15.62 13.80 -1.78
CA GLU A 141 15.61 14.67 -0.60
C GLU A 141 15.02 16.09 -0.85
N VAL A 142 14.41 16.32 -2.02
CA VAL A 142 13.87 17.64 -2.39
C VAL A 142 12.66 17.97 -1.53
N GLY A 143 12.76 19.06 -0.75
CA GLY A 143 11.67 19.51 0.11
C GLY A 143 11.63 18.83 1.48
N ALA A 144 12.67 18.07 1.84
CA ALA A 144 12.79 17.49 3.17
C ALA A 144 12.76 18.58 4.26
N ASP A 145 11.84 18.44 5.20
CA ASP A 145 11.55 19.39 6.27
C ASP A 145 11.82 18.81 7.67
N VAL A 146 12.31 17.57 7.74
CA VAL A 146 12.81 16.90 8.94
C VAL A 146 14.04 16.05 8.63
N MET A 147 14.94 15.98 9.61
CA MET A 147 16.13 15.14 9.60
C MET A 147 16.08 14.17 10.80
N PHE A 148 16.48 12.93 10.58
CA PHE A 148 16.65 11.93 11.63
C PHE A 148 18.12 11.58 11.76
N THR A 149 18.66 11.71 12.96
CA THR A 149 20.00 11.21 13.29
C THR A 149 19.86 9.85 13.95
N VAL A 150 20.23 8.79 13.24
CA VAL A 150 20.22 7.42 13.75
C VAL A 150 21.66 6.98 13.94
N LYS A 151 22.09 6.94 15.20
CA LYS A 151 23.49 6.75 15.59
C LYS A 151 24.43 7.78 14.93
N SER A 152 25.10 7.40 13.84
CA SER A 152 26.03 8.24 13.08
C SER A 152 25.54 8.61 11.69
N GLU A 153 24.36 8.15 11.29
CA GLU A 153 23.79 8.40 9.96
C GLU A 153 22.64 9.41 10.06
N VAL A 154 22.53 10.26 9.04
CA VAL A 154 21.49 11.29 8.92
C VAL A 154 20.58 10.93 7.77
N PHE A 155 19.26 10.96 8.02
CA PHE A 155 18.23 10.66 7.04
C PHE A 155 17.33 11.87 6.86
N HIS A 156 17.17 12.31 5.62
CA HIS A 156 16.25 13.38 5.24
C HIS A 156 14.87 12.80 4.93
N ALA A 157 13.82 13.46 5.41
CA ALA A 157 12.44 13.00 5.19
C ALA A 157 11.43 14.16 5.23
N HIS A 158 10.16 13.82 4.98
CA HIS A 158 9.05 14.74 4.84
C HIS A 158 8.04 14.47 5.96
N LYS A 159 7.82 15.47 6.83
CA LYS A 159 6.94 15.37 8.00
C LYS A 159 5.56 14.88 7.62
N ILE A 160 5.00 15.42 6.54
CA ILE A 160 3.65 15.08 6.08
C ILE A 160 3.53 13.61 5.65
N VAL A 161 4.53 13.08 4.95
CA VAL A 161 4.52 11.68 4.48
C VAL A 161 4.62 10.73 5.66
N LEU A 162 5.52 11.00 6.60
CA LEU A 162 5.68 10.23 7.84
C LEU A 162 4.39 10.22 8.67
N ALA A 163 3.81 11.40 8.88
CA ALA A 163 2.59 11.58 9.66
C ALA A 163 1.36 10.90 9.03
N MET A 164 1.27 10.85 7.70
CA MET A 164 0.20 10.13 7.00
C MET A 164 0.29 8.60 7.17
N ARG A 165 1.50 8.07 7.39
CA ARG A 165 1.77 6.62 7.39
C ARG A 165 2.04 6.04 8.77
N SER A 166 2.22 6.89 9.78
CA SER A 166 2.47 6.49 11.15
C SER A 166 1.75 7.42 12.13
N PRO A 167 0.83 6.89 12.96
CA PRO A 167 0.17 7.68 13.99
C PRO A 167 1.16 8.20 15.04
N VAL A 168 2.26 7.49 15.27
CA VAL A 168 3.32 7.90 16.19
C VAL A 168 4.07 9.11 15.64
N PHE A 169 4.48 9.09 14.36
CA PHE A 169 5.08 10.26 13.74
C PHE A 169 4.09 11.43 13.62
N MET A 170 2.80 11.18 13.39
CA MET A 170 1.79 12.23 13.42
C MET A 170 1.76 12.94 14.79
N ALA A 171 1.77 12.18 15.88
CA ALA A 171 1.78 12.72 17.23
C ALA A 171 3.10 13.43 17.57
N GLU A 172 4.24 12.87 17.15
CA GLU A 172 5.56 13.42 17.43
C GLU A 172 5.81 14.72 16.65
N LEU A 173 5.39 14.79 15.38
CA LEU A 173 5.68 15.91 14.49
C LEU A 173 4.61 17.01 14.48
N TYR A 174 3.35 16.67 14.76
CA TYR A 174 2.22 17.60 14.71
C TYR A 174 1.39 17.64 16.00
N GLY A 175 1.74 16.84 17.01
CA GLY A 175 1.03 16.83 18.28
C GLY A 175 1.30 18.07 19.14
N PRO A 176 0.60 18.24 20.27
CA PRO A 176 0.72 19.42 21.13
C PRO A 176 2.13 19.65 21.70
N MET A 177 2.94 18.59 21.76
CA MET A 177 4.34 18.63 22.21
C MET A 177 5.34 18.74 21.06
N SER A 178 4.89 18.83 19.80
CA SER A 178 5.78 19.00 18.67
C SER A 178 6.43 20.38 18.76
N ASP A 179 7.74 20.41 18.85
CA ASP A 179 8.48 21.67 18.84
C ASP A 179 8.50 22.21 17.41
N LYS A 180 7.85 23.36 17.19
CA LYS A 180 7.57 23.92 15.86
C LYS A 180 8.86 24.28 15.11
N GLU A 181 9.95 24.49 15.82
CA GLU A 181 11.27 24.79 15.26
C GLU A 181 12.17 23.56 15.16
N MET A 182 11.77 22.41 15.73
CA MET A 182 12.58 21.20 15.73
C MET A 182 12.58 20.56 14.33
N LYS A 183 13.79 20.56 13.75
CA LYS A 183 14.09 20.00 12.43
C LYS A 183 14.86 18.69 12.51
N THR A 184 15.39 18.33 13.67
CA THR A 184 16.24 17.14 13.84
C THR A 184 15.72 16.27 14.99
N ILE A 185 15.50 14.99 14.72
CA ILE A 185 15.07 13.98 15.69
C ILE A 185 16.17 12.93 15.83
N THR A 186 16.53 12.57 17.06
CA THR A 186 17.57 11.54 17.31
C THR A 186 16.90 10.21 17.66
N ILE A 187 17.30 9.14 16.99
CA ILE A 187 16.84 7.77 17.26
C ILE A 187 18.04 6.94 17.74
N GLU A 188 18.02 6.57 19.02
CA GLU A 188 19.12 5.82 19.65
C GLU A 188 18.90 4.29 19.56
N ASP A 189 17.66 3.83 19.72
CA ASP A 189 17.33 2.40 19.79
C ASP A 189 17.02 1.75 18.43
N MET A 190 17.70 2.17 17.37
CA MET A 190 17.52 1.58 16.04
C MET A 190 18.84 1.53 15.26
N GLN A 191 19.03 0.44 14.51
CA GLN A 191 20.13 0.38 13.55
C GLN A 191 19.80 1.23 12.31
N PRO A 192 20.77 1.94 11.71
CA PRO A 192 20.53 2.74 10.51
C PRO A 192 19.91 1.94 9.36
N SER A 193 20.34 0.68 9.16
CA SER A 193 19.78 -0.21 8.13
C SER A 193 18.29 -0.49 8.34
N VAL A 194 17.87 -0.69 9.59
CA VAL A 194 16.45 -0.93 9.96
C VAL A 194 15.64 0.34 9.74
N PHE A 195 16.18 1.50 10.13
CA PHE A 195 15.49 2.78 9.92
C PHE A 195 15.37 3.13 8.43
N LYS A 196 16.41 2.85 7.64
CA LYS A 196 16.37 3.00 6.19
C LYS A 196 15.28 2.11 5.56
N ALA A 197 15.16 0.86 5.99
CA ALA A 197 14.12 -0.05 5.54
C ALA A 197 12.71 0.39 6.00
N LEU A 198 12.59 0.95 7.21
CA LEU A 198 11.35 1.58 7.70
C LEU A 198 10.93 2.76 6.80
N LEU A 199 11.87 3.66 6.46
CA LEU A 199 11.61 4.77 5.55
C LEU A 199 11.24 4.27 4.15
N HIS A 200 11.98 3.29 3.63
CA HIS A 200 11.64 2.65 2.36
C HIS A 200 10.17 2.17 2.37
N PHE A 201 9.77 1.48 3.43
CA PHE A 201 8.39 1.02 3.58
C PHE A 201 7.38 2.17 3.64
N ILE A 202 7.66 3.24 4.40
CA ILE A 202 6.75 4.38 4.53
C ILE A 202 6.47 5.04 3.16
N TYR A 203 7.49 5.16 2.31
CA TYR A 203 7.37 5.83 1.02
C TYR A 203 6.90 4.89 -0.10
N LYS A 204 7.45 3.66 -0.15
CA LYS A 204 7.26 2.69 -1.24
C LYS A 204 6.24 1.59 -0.91
N ASP A 205 5.78 1.48 0.35
CA ASP A 205 4.84 0.45 0.88
C ASP A 205 5.23 -1.00 0.56
N SER A 206 6.53 -1.21 0.35
CA SER A 206 7.15 -2.50 0.11
C SER A 206 8.33 -2.64 1.05
N LEU A 207 8.51 -3.86 1.56
CA LEU A 207 9.77 -4.20 2.21
C LEU A 207 10.86 -4.15 1.13
N PRO A 208 12.04 -3.58 1.41
CA PRO A 208 13.14 -3.57 0.45
C PRO A 208 13.37 -5.00 -0.06
N LEU A 209 13.60 -5.16 -1.37
CA LEU A 209 13.76 -6.46 -2.02
C LEU A 209 14.76 -7.31 -1.23
N MET A 210 14.22 -8.29 -0.53
CA MET A 210 14.96 -9.38 0.07
C MET A 210 14.75 -10.53 -0.90
N ASP A 211 15.38 -10.52 -2.08
CA ASP A 211 15.14 -11.55 -3.11
C ASP A 211 16.05 -12.78 -2.91
N ASP A 212 17.12 -12.69 -2.13
CA ASP A 212 18.10 -13.76 -1.87
C ASP A 212 17.95 -14.38 -0.46
N LEU A 213 16.74 -14.84 -0.17
CA LEU A 213 16.18 -15.14 1.16
C LEU A 213 16.69 -16.37 1.91
N ASP A 214 17.96 -16.75 1.79
CA ASP A 214 18.52 -17.90 2.50
C ASP A 214 19.46 -17.53 3.67
N THR A 215 19.58 -16.25 4.04
CA THR A 215 20.55 -15.81 5.07
C THR A 215 19.91 -15.53 6.44
N PHE A 216 20.64 -15.85 7.51
CA PHE A 216 20.28 -15.52 8.90
C PHE A 216 20.19 -14.00 9.15
N GLU A 217 20.87 -13.20 8.34
CA GLU A 217 20.90 -11.74 8.47
C GLU A 217 19.55 -11.11 8.08
N ASP A 218 18.86 -11.71 7.10
CA ASP A 218 17.52 -11.28 6.68
C ASP A 218 16.47 -11.55 7.77
N GLU A 219 16.56 -12.70 8.46
CA GLU A 219 15.64 -13.05 9.53
C GLU A 219 15.73 -12.05 10.70
N GLU A 220 16.94 -11.71 11.13
CA GLU A 220 17.15 -10.72 12.19
C GLU A 220 16.73 -9.31 11.75
N MET A 221 16.93 -8.95 10.48
CA MET A 221 16.42 -7.69 9.93
C MET A 221 14.89 -7.62 9.99
N VAL A 222 14.19 -8.69 9.60
CA VAL A 222 12.72 -8.76 9.66
C VAL A 222 12.23 -8.68 11.11
N LYS A 223 12.91 -9.31 12.07
CA LYS A 223 12.58 -9.17 13.50
C LYS A 223 12.71 -7.72 13.96
N HIS A 224 13.80 -7.04 13.62
CA HIS A 224 13.97 -5.63 13.96
C HIS A 224 12.96 -4.72 13.26
N LEU A 225 12.56 -5.03 12.03
CA LEU A 225 11.50 -4.32 11.33
C LEU A 225 10.13 -4.54 11.98
N LEU A 226 9.83 -5.74 12.49
CA LEU A 226 8.61 -5.99 13.27
C LEU A 226 8.56 -5.10 14.52
N VAL A 227 9.67 -5.02 15.26
CA VAL A 227 9.79 -4.13 16.43
C VAL A 227 9.58 -2.67 16.04
N ALA A 228 10.18 -2.24 14.93
CA ALA A 228 10.04 -0.88 14.41
C ALA A 228 8.60 -0.59 13.96
N ALA A 229 7.96 -1.53 13.27
CA ALA A 229 6.58 -1.42 12.81
C ALA A 229 5.63 -1.21 13.99
N ASP A 230 5.79 -2.00 15.04
CA ASP A 230 5.01 -1.89 16.26
C ASP A 230 5.27 -0.55 16.98
N ARG A 231 6.55 -0.17 17.14
CA ARG A 231 6.97 1.10 17.76
C ARG A 231 6.34 2.33 17.09
N TYR A 232 6.24 2.32 15.76
CA TYR A 232 5.71 3.45 14.98
C TYR A 232 4.25 3.26 14.53
N GLY A 233 3.57 2.18 14.94
CA GLY A 233 2.17 1.92 14.60
C GLY A 233 1.92 1.73 13.10
N ILE A 234 2.82 1.04 12.40
CA ILE A 234 2.71 0.73 10.97
C ILE A 234 2.21 -0.70 10.80
N ASP A 235 0.92 -0.91 11.03
CA ASP A 235 0.29 -2.24 11.14
C ASP A 235 0.50 -3.11 9.89
N ARG A 236 0.45 -2.51 8.69
CA ARG A 236 0.65 -3.26 7.43
C ARG A 236 2.05 -3.87 7.37
N MET A 237 3.09 -3.11 7.73
CA MET A 237 4.47 -3.62 7.78
C MET A 237 4.60 -4.72 8.83
N LYS A 238 3.96 -4.54 9.99
CA LYS A 238 3.97 -5.52 11.09
C LYS A 238 3.41 -6.87 10.64
N VAL A 239 2.23 -6.87 10.00
CA VAL A 239 1.58 -8.09 9.48
C VAL A 239 2.44 -8.78 8.42
N MET A 240 3.12 -8.03 7.54
CA MET A 240 4.04 -8.62 6.57
C MET A 240 5.27 -9.25 7.22
N CYS A 241 5.85 -8.60 8.24
CA CYS A 241 6.95 -9.19 9.01
C CYS A 241 6.50 -10.48 9.71
N GLU A 242 5.29 -10.50 10.29
CA GLU A 242 4.71 -11.69 10.90
C GLU A 242 4.57 -12.84 9.88
N SER A 243 4.07 -12.56 8.69
CA SER A 243 3.92 -13.56 7.61
C SER A 243 5.27 -14.15 7.19
N ILE A 244 6.30 -13.32 7.03
CA ILE A 244 7.64 -13.76 6.64
C ILE A 244 8.27 -14.62 7.73
N LEU A 245 8.19 -14.20 9.00
CA LEU A 245 8.73 -14.95 10.14
C LEU A 245 7.99 -16.28 10.33
N GLY A 246 6.66 -16.29 10.17
CA GLY A 246 5.83 -17.49 10.26
C GLY A 246 6.21 -18.56 9.23
N LYS A 247 6.54 -18.15 7.99
CA LYS A 247 6.99 -19.06 6.93
C LYS A 247 8.40 -19.63 7.17
N ARG A 248 9.23 -18.96 7.98
CA ARG A 248 10.64 -19.32 8.25
C ARG A 248 10.87 -20.02 9.59
N LEU A 249 9.82 -20.40 10.30
CA LEU A 249 9.97 -21.02 11.61
C LEU A 249 10.81 -22.31 11.51
N CYS A 250 11.90 -22.33 12.29
CA CYS A 250 12.75 -23.51 12.45
C CYS A 250 12.99 -23.78 13.95
N ILE A 251 13.60 -24.93 14.27
CA ILE A 251 13.86 -25.34 15.66
C ILE A 251 14.73 -24.31 16.39
N GLY A 252 15.69 -23.69 15.68
CA GLY A 252 16.58 -22.67 16.23
C GLY A 252 15.90 -21.31 16.46
N SER A 253 14.96 -20.93 15.59
CA SER A 253 14.33 -19.59 15.59
C SER A 253 12.98 -19.51 16.29
N VAL A 254 12.26 -20.63 16.46
CA VAL A 254 10.87 -20.60 16.96
C VAL A 254 10.76 -20.00 18.36
N ALA A 255 11.73 -20.24 19.24
CA ALA A 255 11.67 -19.74 20.61
C ALA A 255 11.90 -18.22 20.70
N SER A 256 12.84 -17.68 19.89
CA SER A 256 13.07 -16.23 19.83
C SER A 256 11.93 -15.50 19.11
N THR A 257 11.42 -16.08 18.03
CA THR A 257 10.25 -15.55 17.29
C THR A 257 8.99 -15.55 18.14
N LEU A 258 8.76 -16.59 18.94
CA LEU A 258 7.61 -16.65 19.86
C LEU A 258 7.72 -15.61 20.98
N ALA A 259 8.90 -15.42 21.56
CA ALA A 259 9.12 -14.36 22.56
C ALA A 259 8.84 -12.97 21.96
N LEU A 260 9.32 -12.73 20.73
CA LEU A 260 9.08 -11.49 20.01
C LEU A 260 7.59 -11.27 19.72
N ALA A 261 6.89 -12.32 19.28
CA ALA A 261 5.47 -12.25 18.96
C ALA A 261 4.62 -11.94 20.21
N ASP A 262 4.97 -12.51 21.35
CA ASP A 262 4.29 -12.22 22.63
C ASP A 262 4.54 -10.77 23.07
N GLN A 263 5.81 -10.32 23.01
CA GLN A 263 6.21 -8.96 23.40
C GLN A 263 5.51 -7.87 22.59
N HIS A 264 5.32 -8.10 21.29
CA HIS A 264 4.70 -7.13 20.36
C HIS A 264 3.23 -7.45 20.07
N HIS A 265 2.59 -8.33 20.84
CA HIS A 265 1.18 -8.68 20.71
C HIS A 265 0.76 -9.16 19.30
N CYS A 266 1.66 -9.88 18.62
CA CYS A 266 1.47 -10.50 17.31
C CYS A 266 0.74 -11.84 17.46
N ILE A 267 -0.60 -11.81 17.53
CA ILE A 267 -1.42 -13.00 17.83
C ILE A 267 -1.24 -14.09 16.76
N GLN A 268 -1.21 -13.72 15.48
CA GLN A 268 -1.11 -14.68 14.38
C GLN A 268 0.24 -15.40 14.36
N LEU A 269 1.33 -14.63 14.51
CA LEU A 269 2.67 -15.20 14.60
C LEU A 269 2.84 -16.07 15.85
N LYS A 270 2.31 -15.62 17.01
CA LYS A 270 2.34 -16.37 18.27
C LYS A 270 1.66 -17.73 18.11
N ASP A 271 0.48 -17.76 17.48
CA ASP A 271 -0.28 -18.98 17.24
C ASP A 271 0.45 -19.94 16.29
N ALA A 272 1.03 -19.42 15.21
CA ALA A 272 1.86 -20.21 14.29
C ALA A 272 3.08 -20.82 14.99
N CYS A 273 3.74 -20.07 15.87
CA CYS A 273 4.85 -20.58 16.68
C CYS A 273 4.40 -21.69 17.63
N ILE A 274 3.28 -21.52 18.34
CA ILE A 274 2.77 -22.55 19.27
C ILE A 274 2.37 -23.82 18.50
N GLU A 275 1.75 -23.68 17.34
CA GLU A 275 1.41 -24.81 16.46
C GLU A 275 2.68 -25.55 15.99
N PHE A 276 3.70 -24.82 15.57
CA PHE A 276 4.99 -25.40 15.18
C PHE A 276 5.62 -26.19 16.34
N ILE A 277 5.62 -25.65 17.56
CA ILE A 277 6.15 -26.33 18.75
C ILE A 277 5.36 -27.60 19.08
N ASN A 278 4.03 -27.56 18.94
CA ASN A 278 3.15 -28.68 19.27
C ASN A 278 3.11 -29.77 18.17
N SER A 279 3.71 -29.54 17.01
CA SER A 279 3.87 -30.56 15.98
C SER A 279 4.71 -31.74 16.54
N SER A 280 4.10 -32.94 16.56
CA SER A 280 4.55 -34.06 17.40
C SER A 280 5.96 -34.60 17.07
N ASN A 281 6.48 -34.30 15.88
CA ASN A 281 7.78 -34.78 15.42
C ASN A 281 8.95 -33.82 15.70
N ARG A 282 8.70 -32.59 16.18
CA ARG A 282 9.73 -31.54 16.36
C ARG A 282 9.80 -30.95 17.77
N SER A 283 8.84 -31.29 18.64
CA SER A 283 8.74 -30.72 19.99
C SER A 283 9.93 -31.06 20.90
N GLY A 284 10.49 -32.28 20.78
CA GLY A 284 11.62 -32.74 21.60
C GLY A 284 12.88 -31.88 21.41
N ASP A 285 13.23 -31.62 20.14
CA ASP A 285 14.42 -30.83 19.78
C ASP A 285 14.25 -29.36 20.16
N VAL A 286 13.04 -28.81 20.00
CA VAL A 286 12.75 -27.44 20.43
C VAL A 286 12.90 -27.29 21.94
N PHE A 287 12.39 -28.25 22.74
CA PHE A 287 12.50 -28.19 24.20
C PHE A 287 13.92 -28.36 24.71
N ALA A 288 14.78 -29.06 23.95
CA ALA A 288 16.21 -29.19 24.23
C ALA A 288 17.03 -27.96 23.79
N SER A 289 16.46 -27.07 22.97
CA SER A 289 17.16 -25.89 22.45
C SER A 289 17.44 -24.85 23.55
N GLN A 290 18.58 -24.15 23.41
CA GLN A 290 18.93 -23.04 24.29
C GLN A 290 17.91 -21.88 24.18
N GLY A 291 17.30 -21.69 23.00
CA GLY A 291 16.26 -20.68 22.78
C GLY A 291 15.04 -20.92 23.67
N TYR A 292 14.58 -22.17 23.80
CA TYR A 292 13.45 -22.51 24.66
C TYR A 292 13.78 -22.32 26.15
N ALA A 293 15.02 -22.58 26.57
CA ALA A 293 15.47 -22.28 27.92
C ALA A 293 15.46 -20.77 28.22
N HIS A 294 15.79 -19.93 27.24
CA HIS A 294 15.68 -18.48 27.36
C HIS A 294 14.21 -18.03 27.43
N LEU A 295 13.35 -18.57 26.57
CA LEU A 295 11.91 -18.30 26.54
C LEU A 295 11.26 -18.57 27.91
N LYS A 296 11.61 -19.68 28.58
CA LYS A 296 11.12 -20.00 29.93
C LYS A 296 11.42 -18.92 30.96
N ARG A 297 12.55 -18.21 30.82
CA ARG A 297 12.94 -17.15 31.74
C ARG A 297 12.32 -15.81 31.37
N ALA A 298 12.25 -15.51 30.08
CA ALA A 298 11.74 -14.23 29.57
C ALA A 298 10.21 -14.13 29.66
N CYS A 299 9.48 -15.20 29.29
CA CYS A 299 8.02 -15.19 29.16
C CYS A 299 7.38 -16.47 29.74
N PRO A 300 7.27 -16.60 31.08
CA PRO A 300 6.69 -17.81 31.69
C PRO A 300 5.22 -18.05 31.34
N ALA A 301 4.44 -17.00 31.09
CA ALA A 301 3.02 -17.10 30.74
C ALA A 301 2.80 -17.85 29.41
N VAL A 302 3.66 -17.60 28.42
CA VAL A 302 3.61 -18.26 27.11
C VAL A 302 3.79 -19.78 27.22
N ILE A 303 4.57 -20.24 28.21
CA ILE A 303 4.75 -21.68 28.45
C ILE A 303 3.43 -22.34 28.86
N VAL A 304 2.65 -21.68 29.70
CA VAL A 304 1.33 -22.17 30.12
C VAL A 304 0.40 -22.27 28.91
N GLU A 305 0.39 -21.26 28.04
CA GLU A 305 -0.41 -21.27 26.81
C GLU A 305 -0.01 -22.38 25.84
N ILE A 306 1.29 -22.65 25.67
CA ILE A 306 1.77 -23.78 24.85
C ILE A 306 1.18 -25.09 25.38
N TRP A 307 1.20 -25.29 26.70
CA TRP A 307 0.73 -26.51 27.35
C TRP A 307 -0.79 -26.64 27.27
N GLU A 308 -1.54 -25.56 27.48
CA GLU A 308 -2.99 -25.53 27.34
C GLU A 308 -3.44 -25.84 25.92
N LYS A 309 -2.76 -25.29 24.91
CA LYS A 309 -3.05 -25.61 23.50
C LYS A 309 -2.68 -27.05 23.17
N SER A 310 -1.55 -27.57 23.67
CA SER A 310 -1.14 -28.97 23.50
C SER A 310 -2.14 -29.96 24.09
N ALA A 311 -2.75 -29.63 25.22
CA ALA A 311 -3.75 -30.47 25.89
C ALA A 311 -5.11 -30.52 25.18
N LYS A 312 -5.41 -29.50 24.36
CA LYS A 312 -6.66 -29.41 23.57
C LYS A 312 -6.57 -30.13 22.23
N THR A 313 -5.36 -30.39 21.72
CA THR A 313 -5.16 -31.15 20.48
C THR A 313 -5.10 -32.65 20.77
N PRO A 314 -6.03 -33.49 20.28
CA PRO A 314 -5.97 -34.93 20.52
C PRO A 314 -4.73 -35.54 19.86
N ARG A 315 -3.85 -36.15 20.66
CA ARG A 315 -2.75 -36.97 20.16
C ARG A 315 -3.32 -38.33 19.72
N PHE A 316 -3.45 -38.55 18.41
CA PHE A 316 -3.69 -39.88 17.89
C PHE A 316 -2.39 -40.67 17.99
N ILE A 317 -2.29 -41.53 19.00
CA ILE A 317 -1.24 -42.55 19.08
C ILE A 317 -1.66 -43.63 18.09
N LEU A 318 -0.96 -43.74 16.97
CA LEU A 318 -1.00 -44.94 16.14
C LEU A 318 -0.08 -45.96 16.81
N ASP A 319 -0.67 -46.84 17.62
CA ASP A 319 0.00 -48.07 18.05
C ASP A 319 0.20 -48.95 16.80
N THR A 320 1.47 -49.19 16.43
CA THR A 320 1.85 -50.26 15.49
C THR A 320 2.09 -51.56 16.21
#